data_AF-A0A7Z9IHA0-F1
#
_entry.id   AF-A0A7Z9IHA0-F1
#
_cell.length_a   1.000
_cell.length_b   1.000
_cell.length_c   1.000
_cell.angle_alpha   90.00
_cell.angle_beta   90.00
_cell.angle_gamma   90.00
#
_symmetry.space_group_name_H-M   'P 1'
#
loop_
_entity.id
_entity.type
_entity.pdbx_description
1 polymer ?
#
loop_
_entity_poly.entity_id
_entity_poly.type
_entity_poly.pdbx_seq_one_letter_code
_entity_poly.pdbx_strand_id
1 'polypeptide(L)'
;MHRTLVISLFGLISVGMAACQEESPTTLDADLLPKEPITIEIELPWEDFASDLEVFGGYGAPWELGTGVVANAFAGILDARTLVRFAAYPSVHQVRDTTGTTRPDSSLTFVGGRVVAFLDTIASITSGPVTLGLGAIQTRWDKRTVTWVAAVDTLNDLTPWPQPGAGPVNSIGTTVWDPAEGDSAWFELDSVQVEAWADTADASRGARIELLTENTRLQVSRVVLRLDTRPSSNPDTLVVLSVQRDEISFVYDPFPEPPANGIRIGGVPAWRTVLNVKIPTHLDGPAELCVAVGGCPMELEPLQLNYAAITLKSARGEQAFQPTDSVGLDVRQVLRRDALPKAPLGESLTGLLGQRVGPDAFGVHAGTDIEIPITAFVRNLLRDQDGVANPTKTLALLSVFEPISIAYASFHGPGDENGPVLRLIVTVGRAMELP
;
A
#
# COMPACT_ATOMS: atom_id res chain seq x y z
N MET A 1 -21.61 -107.73 -30.87
CA MET A 1 -22.68 -108.18 -31.79
C MET A 1 -23.84 -107.20 -31.68
N HIS A 2 -24.23 -106.62 -32.83
CA HIS A 2 -25.54 -106.06 -33.24
C HIS A 2 -26.37 -105.17 -32.28
N ARG A 3 -26.62 -103.89 -32.64
CA ARG A 3 -27.83 -103.34 -33.35
C ARG A 3 -29.01 -103.19 -32.35
N THR A 4 -29.77 -102.09 -32.18
CA THR A 4 -30.42 -101.18 -33.15
C THR A 4 -31.13 -100.02 -32.38
N LEU A 5 -31.46 -98.94 -33.10
CA LEU A 5 -32.38 -97.82 -32.80
C LEU A 5 -33.73 -98.18 -32.12
N VAL A 6 -34.39 -97.23 -31.42
CA VAL A 6 -35.52 -96.38 -31.91
C VAL A 6 -36.08 -95.42 -30.82
N ILE A 7 -36.33 -94.19 -31.29
CA ILE A 7 -37.05 -92.97 -30.84
C ILE A 7 -38.30 -93.12 -29.93
N SER A 8 -38.53 -92.15 -29.02
CA SER A 8 -39.80 -91.36 -28.88
C SER A 8 -39.74 -90.24 -27.82
N LEU A 9 -40.53 -89.20 -28.09
CA LEU A 9 -40.57 -87.82 -27.55
C LEU A 9 -41.70 -87.60 -26.50
N PHE A 10 -41.72 -86.41 -25.87
CA PHE A 10 -42.67 -85.77 -24.90
C PHE A 10 -42.26 -85.93 -23.42
N GLY A 11 -42.18 -84.91 -22.54
CA GLY A 11 -42.49 -83.47 -22.54
C GLY A 11 -43.00 -83.06 -21.13
N LEU A 12 -42.64 -81.84 -20.65
CA LEU A 12 -43.17 -81.10 -19.46
C LEU A 12 -42.73 -81.61 -18.05
N ILE A 13 -42.28 -80.85 -17.03
CA ILE A 13 -42.40 -79.43 -16.58
C ILE A 13 -41.17 -79.05 -15.71
N SER A 14 -40.62 -77.84 -15.88
CA SER A 14 -40.00 -77.10 -14.77
C SER A 14 -40.32 -75.61 -14.93
N VAL A 15 -41.17 -75.11 -14.03
CA VAL A 15 -41.65 -73.72 -13.98
C VAL A 15 -40.46 -72.79 -13.74
N GLY A 16 -40.22 -71.86 -14.68
CA GLY A 16 -39.25 -70.79 -14.53
C GLY A 16 -39.75 -69.75 -13.54
N MET A 17 -38.95 -69.44 -12.52
CA MET A 17 -39.10 -68.21 -11.77
C MET A 17 -38.58 -67.06 -12.64
N ALA A 18 -39.50 -66.23 -13.12
CA ALA A 18 -39.19 -64.91 -13.63
C ALA A 18 -38.70 -64.05 -12.45
N ALA A 19 -37.39 -63.90 -12.31
CA ALA A 19 -36.83 -62.78 -11.55
C ALA A 19 -36.85 -61.56 -12.48
N CYS A 20 -37.96 -60.83 -12.48
CA CYS A 20 -37.93 -59.43 -12.89
C CYS A 20 -37.04 -58.71 -11.89
N GLN A 21 -35.81 -58.37 -12.29
CA GLN A 21 -35.09 -57.26 -11.66
C GLN A 21 -35.91 -56.01 -11.97
N GLU A 22 -36.53 -55.42 -10.95
CA GLU A 22 -36.99 -54.05 -11.02
C GLU A 22 -35.75 -53.15 -11.14
N GLU A 23 -35.38 -52.77 -12.37
CA GLU A 23 -34.57 -51.59 -12.58
C GLU A 23 -35.37 -50.39 -12.10
N SER A 24 -34.86 -49.71 -11.09
CA SER A 24 -35.46 -48.47 -10.61
C SER A 24 -35.36 -47.43 -11.73
N PRO A 25 -36.44 -46.74 -12.13
CA PRO A 25 -36.40 -45.78 -13.25
C PRO A 25 -35.57 -44.52 -12.96
N THR A 26 -34.84 -44.48 -11.83
CA THR A 26 -33.95 -43.42 -11.39
C THR A 26 -32.48 -43.83 -11.32
N THR A 27 -32.11 -45.09 -11.60
CA THR A 27 -30.70 -45.47 -11.76
C THR A 27 -30.22 -44.97 -13.13
N LEU A 28 -29.63 -43.77 -13.13
CA LEU A 28 -28.83 -43.30 -14.25
C LEU A 28 -27.64 -44.23 -14.40
N ASP A 29 -27.46 -44.76 -15.61
CA ASP A 29 -26.26 -45.53 -15.95
C ASP A 29 -25.02 -44.67 -15.66
N ALA A 30 -24.01 -45.25 -15.02
CA ALA A 30 -22.79 -44.51 -14.66
C ALA A 30 -22.06 -43.98 -15.90
N ASP A 31 -22.24 -44.66 -17.04
CA ASP A 31 -21.71 -44.27 -18.35
C ASP A 31 -22.51 -43.13 -19.03
N LEU A 32 -23.70 -42.80 -18.53
CA LEU A 32 -24.51 -41.65 -18.97
C LEU A 32 -24.27 -40.38 -18.12
N LEU A 33 -23.55 -40.50 -17.01
CA LEU A 33 -23.13 -39.35 -16.22
C LEU A 33 -21.94 -38.67 -16.93
N PRO A 34 -21.96 -37.33 -17.09
CA PRO A 34 -20.80 -36.64 -17.63
C PRO A 34 -19.57 -36.97 -16.78
N LYS A 35 -18.46 -37.31 -17.45
CA LYS A 35 -17.19 -37.59 -16.80
C LYS A 35 -16.82 -36.45 -15.85
N GLU A 36 -16.22 -36.80 -14.71
CA GLU A 36 -15.81 -35.82 -13.70
C GLU A 36 -15.00 -34.67 -14.33
N PRO A 37 -15.38 -33.42 -14.04
CA PRO A 37 -14.67 -32.26 -14.57
C PRO A 37 -13.24 -32.25 -14.04
N ILE A 38 -12.36 -31.61 -14.80
CA ILE A 38 -10.95 -31.44 -14.43
C ILE A 38 -10.67 -29.97 -14.17
N THR A 39 -9.90 -29.69 -13.13
CA THR A 39 -9.46 -28.34 -12.76
C THR A 39 -7.96 -28.24 -13.00
N ILE A 40 -7.56 -27.24 -13.79
CA ILE A 40 -6.18 -27.02 -14.20
C ILE A 40 -5.76 -25.60 -13.85
N GLU A 41 -4.50 -25.48 -13.45
CA GLU A 41 -3.81 -24.22 -13.27
C GLU A 41 -2.98 -23.87 -14.52
N ILE A 42 -3.08 -22.62 -14.95
CA ILE A 42 -2.43 -22.09 -16.15
C ILE A 42 -1.74 -20.79 -15.76
N GLU A 43 -0.45 -20.68 -16.07
CA GLU A 43 0.32 -19.46 -15.90
C GLU A 43 0.63 -18.87 -17.27
N LEU A 44 0.29 -17.59 -17.45
CA LEU A 44 0.57 -16.84 -18.68
C LEU A 44 1.65 -15.81 -18.38
N PRO A 45 2.76 -15.78 -19.15
CA PRO A 45 3.80 -14.79 -19.00
C PRO A 45 3.32 -13.40 -19.47
N TRP A 46 4.02 -12.35 -19.03
CA TRP A 46 3.66 -10.95 -19.30
C TRP A 46 3.26 -10.69 -20.76
N GLU A 47 4.05 -11.15 -21.73
CA GLU A 47 3.82 -10.93 -23.17
C GLU A 47 2.47 -11.47 -23.68
N ASP A 48 1.92 -12.47 -23.01
CA ASP A 48 0.67 -13.10 -23.41
C ASP A 48 -0.55 -12.44 -22.77
N PHE A 49 -0.39 -11.82 -21.59
CA PHE A 49 -1.51 -11.24 -20.84
C PHE A 49 -1.48 -9.73 -20.63
N ALA A 50 -0.37 -9.03 -20.85
CA ALA A 50 -0.28 -7.62 -20.53
C ALA A 50 0.63 -6.80 -21.46
N SER A 51 0.40 -5.49 -21.48
CA SER A 51 1.20 -4.52 -22.24
C SER A 51 1.18 -3.14 -21.58
N ASP A 52 2.01 -2.24 -22.10
CA ASP A 52 1.98 -0.81 -21.78
C ASP A 52 2.07 -0.51 -20.27
N LEU A 53 3.10 -1.06 -19.61
CA LEU A 53 3.40 -0.78 -18.22
C LEU A 53 3.91 0.67 -18.09
N GLU A 54 3.23 1.47 -17.28
CA GLU A 54 3.63 2.85 -16.96
C GLU A 54 3.58 3.06 -15.45
N VAL A 55 4.60 3.71 -14.88
CA VAL A 55 4.68 4.02 -13.44
C VAL A 55 4.62 5.53 -13.24
N PHE A 56 3.59 5.98 -12.55
CA PHE A 56 3.32 7.40 -12.32
C PHE A 56 3.48 7.74 -10.84
N GLY A 57 4.26 8.78 -10.55
CA GLY A 57 4.37 9.38 -9.22
C GLY A 57 3.45 10.58 -9.05
N GLY A 58 3.37 11.09 -7.82
CA GLY A 58 2.71 12.36 -7.51
C GLY A 58 1.25 12.25 -7.09
N TYR A 59 0.77 11.04 -6.74
CA TYR A 59 -0.59 10.85 -6.19
C TYR A 59 -0.68 11.11 -4.69
N GLY A 60 0.44 11.44 -4.05
CA GLY A 60 0.53 11.77 -2.64
C GLY A 60 1.77 12.62 -2.37
N ALA A 61 1.73 13.42 -1.32
CA ALA A 61 2.79 14.34 -0.93
C ALA A 61 3.10 14.26 0.58
N PRO A 62 4.30 14.70 1.03
CA PRO A 62 4.72 14.61 2.44
C PRO A 62 3.71 15.18 3.44
N TRP A 63 3.06 16.30 3.12
CA TRP A 63 2.12 16.99 4.00
C TRP A 63 0.82 16.22 4.25
N GLU A 64 0.46 15.29 3.36
CA GLU A 64 -0.77 14.49 3.47
C GLU A 64 -0.63 13.35 4.48
N LEU A 65 0.60 12.95 4.82
CA LEU A 65 0.84 11.90 5.82
C LEU A 65 0.45 12.33 7.25
N GLY A 66 0.51 13.62 7.55
CA GLY A 66 0.31 14.10 8.93
C GLY A 66 1.40 13.62 9.92
N THR A 67 2.51 13.07 9.42
CA THR A 67 3.68 12.65 10.18
C THR A 67 4.94 13.20 9.53
N GLY A 68 6.07 13.15 10.24
CA GLY A 68 7.38 13.53 9.72
C GLY A 68 8.30 12.33 9.53
N VAL A 69 9.37 12.54 8.78
CA VAL A 69 10.53 11.64 8.68
C VAL A 69 11.78 12.45 8.95
N VAL A 70 12.71 11.89 9.72
CA VAL A 70 14.07 12.43 9.86
C VAL A 70 15.08 11.34 9.53
N ALA A 71 16.06 11.67 8.70
CA ALA A 71 17.11 10.74 8.29
C ALA A 71 18.39 11.52 8.03
N ASN A 72 19.52 10.88 8.27
CA ASN A 72 20.83 11.43 7.97
C ASN A 72 21.68 10.32 7.35
N ALA A 73 22.02 10.48 6.08
CA ALA A 73 22.77 9.51 5.28
C ALA A 73 22.25 8.06 5.46
N PHE A 74 20.93 7.87 5.58
CA PHE A 74 20.35 6.56 5.84
C PHE A 74 20.56 5.64 4.64
N ALA A 75 21.12 4.45 4.88
CA ALA A 75 21.57 3.53 3.84
C ALA A 75 22.55 4.18 2.83
N GLY A 76 23.25 5.23 3.24
CA GLY A 76 24.16 6.01 2.39
C GLY A 76 23.47 6.86 1.31
N ILE A 77 22.14 6.99 1.34
CA ILE A 77 21.38 7.67 0.29
C ILE A 77 20.38 8.71 0.80
N LEU A 78 19.65 8.46 1.89
CA LEU A 78 18.50 9.28 2.27
C LEU A 78 18.84 10.27 3.38
N ASP A 79 18.62 11.55 3.09
CA ASP A 79 18.50 12.61 4.06
C ASP A 79 17.05 13.08 4.15
N ALA A 80 16.55 13.31 5.36
CA ALA A 80 15.20 13.82 5.59
C ALA A 80 15.11 14.72 6.82
N ARG A 81 14.29 15.77 6.74
CA ARG A 81 14.10 16.75 7.80
C ARG A 81 12.62 17.08 7.95
N THR A 82 12.11 17.05 9.17
CA THR A 82 10.71 17.33 9.48
C THR A 82 10.52 18.82 9.78
N LEU A 83 9.47 19.42 9.21
CA LEU A 83 9.10 20.83 9.38
C LEU A 83 7.75 20.92 10.09
N VAL A 84 7.64 21.81 11.08
CA VAL A 84 6.45 21.95 11.92
C VAL A 84 6.10 23.42 12.13
N ARG A 85 4.82 23.78 12.07
CA ARG A 85 4.29 25.02 12.67
C ARG A 85 3.36 24.70 13.82
N PHE A 86 3.39 25.52 14.86
CA PHE A 86 2.50 25.39 16.01
C PHE A 86 1.26 26.28 15.86
N ALA A 87 0.14 25.81 16.41
CA ALA A 87 -1.10 26.58 16.45
C ALA A 87 -0.99 27.81 17.34
N ALA A 88 -2.02 28.67 17.31
CA ALA A 88 -2.13 29.78 18.25
C ALA A 88 -2.09 29.28 19.70
N TYR A 89 -1.46 30.06 20.57
CA TYR A 89 -1.35 29.71 21.98
C TYR A 89 -2.71 29.89 22.68
N PRO A 90 -2.99 29.11 23.73
CA PRO A 90 -4.19 29.29 24.53
C PRO A 90 -4.25 30.69 25.11
N SER A 91 -5.37 31.39 24.90
CA SER A 91 -5.61 32.72 25.46
C SER A 91 -6.27 32.68 26.84
N VAL A 92 -6.82 31.53 27.25
CA VAL A 92 -7.49 31.33 28.53
C VAL A 92 -7.15 29.95 29.08
N HIS A 93 -6.91 29.86 30.39
CA HIS A 93 -6.80 28.58 31.10
C HIS A 93 -7.53 28.60 32.44
N GLN A 94 -7.96 27.43 32.93
CA GLN A 94 -8.59 27.31 34.24
C GLN A 94 -7.50 27.13 35.30
N VAL A 95 -7.41 28.09 36.23
CA VAL A 95 -6.35 28.15 37.23
C VAL A 95 -6.97 28.24 38.61
N ARG A 96 -6.35 27.58 39.59
CA ARG A 96 -6.73 27.72 40.99
C ARG A 96 -6.13 29.00 41.55
N ASP A 97 -6.99 29.94 41.92
CA ASP A 97 -6.59 31.20 42.54
C ASP A 97 -6.06 31.00 43.97
N THR A 98 -5.55 32.08 44.58
CA THR A 98 -5.03 32.09 45.96
C THR A 98 -6.07 31.78 47.03
N THR A 99 -7.37 31.82 46.69
CA THR A 99 -8.46 31.41 47.59
C THR A 99 -8.80 29.92 47.46
N GLY A 100 -8.12 29.21 46.55
CA GLY A 100 -8.35 27.80 46.29
C GLY A 100 -9.51 27.52 45.34
N THR A 101 -10.07 28.55 44.68
CA THR A 101 -11.17 28.43 43.72
C THR A 101 -10.63 28.36 42.29
N THR A 102 -11.15 27.44 41.47
CA THR A 102 -10.79 27.39 40.04
C THR A 102 -11.53 28.48 39.27
N ARG A 103 -10.79 29.32 38.54
CA ARG A 103 -11.33 30.41 37.71
C ARG A 103 -10.59 30.48 36.38
N PRO A 104 -11.27 30.97 35.31
CA PRO A 104 -10.58 31.27 34.06
C PRO A 104 -9.60 32.44 34.26
N ASP A 105 -8.38 32.27 33.77
CA ASP A 105 -7.36 33.31 33.66
C ASP A 105 -7.04 33.54 32.19
N SER A 106 -7.18 34.78 31.74
CA SER A 106 -6.90 35.21 30.37
C SER A 106 -5.61 36.03 30.25
N SER A 107 -4.88 36.22 31.35
CA SER A 107 -3.60 36.94 31.38
C SER A 107 -2.50 35.94 31.73
N LEU A 108 -2.04 35.25 30.69
CA LEU A 108 -1.06 34.17 30.76
C LEU A 108 0.29 34.70 30.31
N THR A 109 1.32 34.51 31.14
CA THR A 109 2.70 34.84 30.77
C THR A 109 3.46 33.56 30.42
N PHE A 110 3.89 33.42 29.18
CA PHE A 110 4.72 32.30 28.73
C PHE A 110 6.18 32.59 29.04
N VAL A 111 6.81 31.78 29.88
CA VAL A 111 8.18 32.03 30.39
C VAL A 111 9.22 31.08 29.79
N GLY A 112 8.78 30.15 28.95
CA GLY A 112 9.61 29.12 28.32
C GLY A 112 8.75 27.95 27.87
N GLY A 113 9.39 26.84 27.57
CA GLY A 113 8.68 25.61 27.24
C GLY A 113 9.60 24.59 26.61
N ARG A 114 9.01 23.60 25.95
CA ARG A 114 9.73 22.55 25.25
C ARG A 114 8.97 22.03 24.05
N VAL A 115 9.69 21.69 22.98
CA VAL A 115 9.16 20.87 21.90
C VAL A 115 9.31 19.41 22.28
N VAL A 116 8.23 18.64 22.15
CA VAL A 116 8.23 17.18 22.34
C VAL A 116 7.91 16.52 21.00
N ALA A 117 8.85 15.76 20.47
CA ALA A 117 8.69 14.91 19.29
C ALA A 117 8.41 13.47 19.76
N PHE A 118 7.29 12.91 19.32
CA PHE A 118 6.93 11.51 19.52
C PHE A 118 7.35 10.72 18.29
N LEU A 119 8.06 9.62 18.53
CA LEU A 119 8.72 8.79 17.52
C LEU A 119 8.06 7.42 17.51
N ASP A 120 7.77 6.91 16.32
CA ASP A 120 7.28 5.54 16.16
C ASP A 120 8.44 4.56 16.33
N THR A 121 8.48 3.83 17.44
CA THR A 121 9.55 2.87 17.74
C THR A 121 9.54 1.64 16.82
N ILE A 122 8.43 1.36 16.13
CA ILE A 122 8.31 0.23 15.19
C ILE A 122 8.73 0.66 13.78
N ALA A 123 8.28 1.83 13.32
CA ALA A 123 8.60 2.32 11.96
C ALA A 123 9.99 2.97 11.86
N SER A 124 10.60 3.31 13.00
CA SER A 124 11.96 3.85 13.07
C SER A 124 13.02 2.75 12.99
N ILE A 125 14.10 3.02 12.24
CA ILE A 125 15.24 2.12 12.05
C ILE A 125 16.45 2.77 12.72
N THR A 126 16.83 2.23 13.89
CA THR A 126 18.01 2.62 14.67
C THR A 126 18.63 1.41 15.36
N SER A 127 19.92 1.50 15.70
CA SER A 127 20.65 0.46 16.46
C SER A 127 20.89 0.82 17.94
N GLY A 128 20.46 2.00 18.37
CA GLY A 128 20.65 2.49 19.75
C GLY A 128 20.21 3.95 19.93
N PRO A 129 20.73 4.63 20.96
CA PRO A 129 20.49 6.05 21.18
C PRO A 129 20.99 6.91 20.03
N VAL A 130 20.23 7.94 19.67
CA VAL A 130 20.53 8.83 18.54
C VAL A 130 20.33 10.30 18.89
N THR A 131 21.13 11.15 18.28
CA THR A 131 21.11 12.59 18.53
C THR A 131 20.23 13.30 17.50
N LEU A 132 19.29 14.09 18.00
CA LEU A 132 18.40 14.94 17.21
C LEU A 132 18.77 16.41 17.39
N GLY A 133 18.54 17.21 16.34
CA GLY A 133 18.67 18.67 16.36
C GLY A 133 17.33 19.35 16.17
N LEU A 134 17.14 20.48 16.85
CA LEU A 134 16.02 21.40 16.65
C LEU A 134 16.55 22.77 16.26
N GLY A 135 15.95 23.36 15.22
CA GLY A 135 16.22 24.73 14.82
C GLY A 135 14.97 25.50 14.41
N ALA A 136 14.97 26.81 14.62
CA ALA A 136 13.93 27.71 14.15
C ALA A 136 14.17 28.11 12.70
N ILE A 137 13.19 27.84 11.84
CA ILE A 137 13.19 28.23 10.43
C ILE A 137 13.11 29.76 10.34
N GLN A 138 13.87 30.36 9.43
CA GLN A 138 13.96 31.81 9.23
C GLN A 138 13.48 32.24 7.83
N THR A 139 13.05 31.30 7.00
CA THR A 139 12.62 31.53 5.62
C THR A 139 11.15 31.14 5.49
N ARG A 140 10.36 31.99 4.81
CA ARG A 140 8.98 31.65 4.45
C ARG A 140 8.94 30.33 3.70
N TRP A 141 8.05 29.44 4.12
CA TRP A 141 7.86 28.14 3.48
C TRP A 141 6.37 27.81 3.32
N ASP A 142 6.04 26.91 2.41
CA ASP A 142 4.67 26.46 2.20
C ASP A 142 4.58 24.95 2.45
N LYS A 143 3.73 24.53 3.39
CA LYS A 143 3.68 23.12 3.81
C LYS A 143 3.40 22.16 2.66
N ARG A 144 2.69 22.60 1.62
CA ARG A 144 2.18 21.75 0.54
C ARG A 144 3.19 21.56 -0.58
N THR A 145 4.03 22.56 -0.81
CA THR A 145 4.94 22.65 -1.96
C THR A 145 6.41 22.62 -1.58
N VAL A 146 6.73 22.64 -0.28
CA VAL A 146 8.10 22.57 0.21
C VAL A 146 8.81 21.28 -0.24
N THR A 147 10.04 21.43 -0.73
CA THR A 147 10.94 20.35 -1.14
C THR A 147 12.32 20.56 -0.53
N TRP A 148 13.27 19.66 -0.83
CA TRP A 148 14.66 19.81 -0.39
C TRP A 148 15.29 21.12 -0.91
N VAL A 149 14.95 21.55 -2.12
CA VAL A 149 15.56 22.74 -2.76
C VAL A 149 14.67 23.98 -2.73
N ALA A 150 13.34 23.81 -2.64
CA ALA A 150 12.38 24.91 -2.64
C ALA A 150 11.64 25.05 -1.30
N ALA A 151 11.59 26.27 -0.77
CA ALA A 151 10.80 26.61 0.41
C ALA A 151 9.31 26.80 0.05
N VAL A 152 9.06 27.36 -1.14
CA VAL A 152 7.73 27.58 -1.72
C VAL A 152 7.84 27.26 -3.21
N ASP A 153 6.92 26.46 -3.74
CA ASP A 153 6.81 26.17 -5.18
C ASP A 153 5.33 26.12 -5.59
N THR A 154 4.70 27.29 -5.59
CA THR A 154 3.31 27.48 -6.01
C THR A 154 3.26 28.10 -7.41
N LEU A 155 2.09 28.05 -8.06
CA LEU A 155 1.90 28.59 -9.42
C LEU A 155 2.40 30.03 -9.64
N ASN A 156 2.44 30.86 -8.58
CA ASN A 156 2.80 32.28 -8.66
C ASN A 156 4.07 32.63 -7.85
N ASP A 157 4.67 31.67 -7.14
CA ASP A 157 5.78 31.93 -6.21
C ASP A 157 6.68 30.70 -6.14
N LEU A 158 7.90 30.84 -6.66
CA LEU A 158 8.99 29.88 -6.50
C LEU A 158 10.08 30.56 -5.67
N THR A 159 10.20 30.13 -4.42
CA THR A 159 11.22 30.61 -3.50
C THR A 159 12.14 29.45 -3.10
N PRO A 160 13.42 29.45 -3.51
CA PRO A 160 14.37 28.42 -3.08
C PRO A 160 14.74 28.57 -1.61
N TRP A 161 15.19 27.49 -0.99
CA TRP A 161 15.87 27.60 0.30
C TRP A 161 17.22 28.30 0.14
N PRO A 162 17.64 29.17 1.08
CA PRO A 162 19.00 29.70 1.05
C PRO A 162 20.07 28.60 1.18
N GLN A 163 19.75 27.49 1.89
CA GLN A 163 20.54 26.26 1.91
C GLN A 163 19.61 25.04 1.74
N PRO A 164 19.95 24.07 0.85
CA PRO A 164 19.16 22.86 0.68
C PRO A 164 18.87 22.09 1.99
N GLY A 165 17.71 21.45 2.01
CA GLY A 165 17.15 20.72 3.14
C GLY A 165 16.52 21.63 4.20
N ALA A 166 15.80 22.66 3.80
CA ALA A 166 15.15 23.59 4.74
C ALA A 166 16.14 24.29 5.69
N GLY A 167 17.21 24.88 5.12
CA GLY A 167 18.18 25.66 5.87
C GLY A 167 18.41 27.06 5.27
N PRO A 168 19.17 27.92 5.97
CA PRO A 168 19.70 27.73 7.32
C PRO A 168 18.61 27.89 8.40
N VAL A 169 18.89 27.42 9.61
CA VAL A 169 18.03 27.58 10.79
C VAL A 169 18.80 28.23 11.93
N ASN A 170 18.10 28.93 12.81
CA ASN A 170 18.67 29.32 14.10
C ASN A 170 18.65 28.09 15.01
N SER A 171 19.82 27.58 15.38
CA SER A 171 19.91 26.39 16.25
C SER A 171 19.31 26.69 17.61
N ILE A 172 18.39 25.84 18.06
CA ILE A 172 17.77 25.92 19.39
C ILE A 172 18.52 24.99 20.34
N GLY A 173 18.73 23.73 19.93
CA GLY A 173 19.40 22.75 20.76
C GLY A 173 19.45 21.36 20.14
N THR A 174 20.07 20.45 20.89
CA THR A 174 20.16 19.03 20.55
C THR A 174 19.68 18.20 21.73
N THR A 175 19.22 16.98 21.44
CA THR A 175 18.79 16.03 22.47
C THR A 175 19.15 14.61 22.03
N VAL A 176 19.27 13.70 22.97
CA VAL A 176 19.49 12.27 22.70
C VAL A 176 18.17 11.56 22.94
N TRP A 177 17.74 10.76 21.97
CA TRP A 177 16.61 9.86 22.12
C TRP A 177 17.11 8.41 22.15
N ASP A 178 16.68 7.67 23.17
CA ASP A 178 16.90 6.22 23.27
C ASP A 178 15.56 5.49 23.11
N PRO A 179 15.39 4.66 22.05
CA PRO A 179 14.19 3.85 21.87
C PRO A 179 13.92 2.87 23.04
N ALA A 180 14.94 2.53 23.84
CA ALA A 180 14.78 1.67 25.02
C ALA A 180 14.17 2.41 26.23
N GLU A 181 14.28 3.73 26.28
CA GLU A 181 13.78 4.56 27.39
C GLU A 181 12.38 5.12 27.14
N GLY A 182 11.96 5.25 25.87
CA GLY A 182 10.62 5.69 25.54
C GLY A 182 10.43 6.11 24.08
N ASP A 183 9.25 6.65 23.78
CA ASP A 183 8.81 7.07 22.45
C ASP A 183 8.93 8.57 22.20
N SER A 184 9.64 9.31 23.07
CA SER A 184 9.68 10.78 22.98
C SER A 184 11.06 11.37 23.19
N ALA A 185 11.34 12.41 22.40
CA ALA A 185 12.50 13.27 22.49
C ALA A 185 12.03 14.70 22.74
N TRP A 186 12.75 15.48 23.55
CA TRP A 186 12.35 16.84 23.85
C TRP A 186 13.52 17.82 23.87
N PHE A 187 13.21 19.07 23.56
CA PHE A 187 14.15 20.19 23.46
C PHE A 187 13.62 21.35 24.29
N GLU A 188 14.42 21.90 25.20
CA GLU A 188 14.05 23.13 25.91
C GLU A 188 13.97 24.33 24.97
N LEU A 189 13.08 25.25 25.30
CA LEU A 189 12.89 26.55 24.65
C LEU A 189 12.98 27.65 25.68
N ASP A 190 13.68 28.73 25.32
CA ASP A 190 13.62 29.97 26.07
C ASP A 190 12.34 30.77 25.75
N SER A 191 12.11 31.83 26.52
CA SER A 191 10.95 32.70 26.34
C SER A 191 10.97 33.45 25.01
N VAL A 192 12.14 33.75 24.45
CA VAL A 192 12.29 34.50 23.19
C VAL A 192 11.80 33.65 22.02
N GLN A 193 12.18 32.37 21.98
CA GLN A 193 11.75 31.46 20.94
C GLN A 193 10.25 31.14 21.05
N VAL A 194 9.74 31.02 22.28
CA VAL A 194 8.31 30.86 22.55
C VAL A 194 7.52 32.07 22.05
N GLU A 195 7.99 33.29 22.30
CA GLU A 195 7.36 34.52 21.81
C GLU A 195 7.39 34.58 20.28
N ALA A 196 8.53 34.27 19.66
CA ALA A 196 8.68 34.28 18.20
C ALA A 196 7.70 33.31 17.49
N TRP A 197 7.43 32.14 18.07
CA TRP A 197 6.47 31.19 17.48
C TRP A 197 5.00 31.52 17.78
N ALA A 198 4.73 32.43 18.72
CA ALA A 198 3.37 32.87 19.05
C ALA A 198 2.73 33.71 17.94
N ASP A 199 3.52 34.43 17.14
CA ASP A 199 3.02 35.21 16.01
C ASP A 199 2.58 34.31 14.87
N THR A 200 1.28 34.01 14.80
CA THR A 200 0.73 33.15 13.76
C THR A 200 0.67 33.79 12.37
N ALA A 201 0.89 35.11 12.26
CA ALA A 201 0.90 35.83 11.00
C ALA A 201 2.26 35.74 10.29
N ASP A 202 3.34 35.40 11.01
CA ASP A 202 4.65 35.19 10.43
C ASP A 202 4.73 33.86 9.68
N ALA A 203 4.77 33.93 8.35
CA ALA A 203 4.90 32.76 7.48
C ALA A 203 6.33 32.15 7.48
N SER A 204 7.33 32.81 8.06
CA SER A 204 8.68 32.25 8.22
C SER A 204 8.80 31.34 9.44
N ARG A 205 7.87 31.45 10.40
CA ARG A 205 7.88 30.66 11.62
C ARG A 205 7.83 29.16 11.34
N GLY A 206 8.40 28.42 12.26
CA GLY A 206 8.37 26.96 12.30
C GLY A 206 9.63 26.38 12.89
N ALA A 207 9.55 25.09 13.20
CA ALA A 207 10.68 24.31 13.67
C ALA A 207 11.09 23.30 12.61
N ARG A 208 12.40 23.10 12.48
CA ARG A 208 13.01 22.00 11.74
C ARG A 208 13.57 21.02 12.75
N ILE A 209 13.15 19.76 12.64
CA ILE A 209 13.74 18.64 13.36
C ILE A 209 14.61 17.88 12.37
N GLU A 210 15.85 17.60 12.78
CA GLU A 210 16.81 16.84 11.99
C GLU A 210 17.48 15.75 12.82
N LEU A 211 18.03 14.77 12.14
CA LEU A 211 18.84 13.72 12.73
C LEU A 211 20.32 14.05 12.56
N LEU A 212 21.08 13.98 13.65
CA LEU A 212 22.52 14.23 13.63
C LEU A 212 23.33 12.93 13.61
N THR A 213 22.75 11.84 14.10
CA THR A 213 23.33 10.49 13.99
C THR A 213 23.13 9.96 12.58
N GLU A 214 24.23 9.62 11.91
CA GLU A 214 24.22 9.05 10.55
C GLU A 214 23.62 7.63 10.50
N ASN A 215 23.30 7.20 9.29
CA ASN A 215 22.79 5.87 8.94
C ASN A 215 21.56 5.44 9.77
N THR A 216 20.69 6.40 10.08
CA THR A 216 19.49 6.18 10.87
C THR A 216 18.30 6.86 10.20
N ARG A 217 17.10 6.27 10.32
CA ARG A 217 15.84 6.88 9.87
C ARG A 217 14.78 6.74 10.95
N LEU A 218 14.19 7.85 11.37
CA LEU A 218 13.11 7.86 12.36
C LEU A 218 11.81 8.39 11.77
N GLN A 219 10.71 7.80 12.23
CA GLN A 219 9.36 8.24 11.91
C GLN A 219 8.84 9.14 13.06
N VAL A 220 8.53 10.40 12.73
CA VAL A 220 8.00 11.37 13.70
C VAL A 220 6.46 11.34 13.64
N SER A 221 5.84 10.62 14.56
CA SER A 221 4.38 10.45 14.60
C SER A 221 3.65 11.73 15.01
N ARG A 222 4.21 12.48 15.95
CA ARG A 222 3.58 13.69 16.48
C ARG A 222 4.61 14.66 17.02
N VAL A 223 4.31 15.96 16.93
CA VAL A 223 5.09 17.02 17.58
C VAL A 223 4.15 17.92 18.36
N VAL A 224 4.48 18.21 19.62
CA VAL A 224 3.70 19.05 20.53
C VAL A 224 4.61 20.09 21.16
N LEU A 225 4.14 21.33 21.25
CA LEU A 225 4.78 22.38 22.02
C LEU A 225 4.17 22.43 23.41
N ARG A 226 4.97 22.27 24.46
CA ARG A 226 4.56 22.39 25.86
C ARG A 226 5.09 23.72 26.41
N LEU A 227 4.20 24.62 26.77
CA LEU A 227 4.52 25.96 27.26
C LEU A 227 4.52 26.01 28.78
N ASP A 228 5.61 26.51 29.36
CA ASP A 228 5.66 26.82 30.77
C ASP A 228 5.05 28.20 30.99
N THR A 229 3.93 28.23 31.70
CA THR A 229 3.04 29.39 31.78
C THR A 229 2.82 29.81 33.22
N ARG A 230 2.93 31.12 33.48
CA ARG A 230 2.54 31.74 34.76
C ARG A 230 1.19 32.44 34.61
N PRO A 231 0.16 31.99 35.33
CA PRO A 231 -1.11 32.70 35.40
C PRO A 231 -1.03 33.98 36.23
N SER A 232 -1.74 35.04 35.83
CA SER A 232 -1.84 36.28 36.61
C SER A 232 -2.53 36.10 37.97
N SER A 233 -3.50 35.18 38.04
CA SER A 233 -4.28 34.85 39.24
C SER A 233 -3.48 34.07 40.29
N ASN A 234 -2.35 33.47 39.90
CA ASN A 234 -1.46 32.74 40.78
C ASN A 234 -0.02 32.72 40.20
N PRO A 235 0.73 33.84 40.32
CA PRO A 235 2.00 34.03 39.61
C PRO A 235 3.14 33.15 40.12
N ASP A 236 3.01 32.58 41.33
CA ASP A 236 4.00 31.68 41.92
C ASP A 236 3.83 30.22 41.42
N THR A 237 2.81 29.95 40.60
CA THR A 237 2.55 28.62 40.03
C THR A 237 2.95 28.57 38.56
N LEU A 238 3.65 27.51 38.17
CA LEU A 238 3.86 27.15 36.76
C LEU A 238 2.85 26.09 36.34
N VAL A 239 2.14 26.36 35.25
CA VAL A 239 1.27 25.39 34.58
C VAL A 239 1.82 25.08 33.19
N VAL A 240 1.72 23.82 32.79
CA VAL A 240 2.17 23.37 31.46
C VAL A 240 0.98 23.32 30.52
N LEU A 241 0.98 24.17 29.51
CA LEU A 241 -0.06 24.21 28.48
C LEU A 241 0.43 23.50 27.21
N SER A 242 -0.43 22.74 26.56
CA SER A 242 -0.07 22.03 25.32
C SER A 242 -0.64 22.74 24.10
N VAL A 243 0.24 23.07 23.16
CA VAL A 243 -0.09 23.62 21.85
C VAL A 243 0.14 22.53 20.81
N GLN A 244 -0.90 22.22 20.04
CA GLN A 244 -0.79 21.25 18.96
C GLN A 244 -0.03 21.85 17.77
N ARG A 245 0.59 20.99 16.97
CA ARG A 245 1.04 21.39 15.64
C ARG A 245 -0.18 21.79 14.79
N ASP A 246 -0.03 22.90 14.08
CA ASP A 246 -0.97 23.36 13.05
C ASP A 246 -0.61 22.74 11.69
N GLU A 247 0.68 22.68 11.40
CA GLU A 247 1.21 22.17 10.13
C GLU A 247 2.37 21.21 10.37
N ILE A 248 2.44 20.16 9.56
CA ILE A 248 3.61 19.27 9.47
C ILE A 248 3.87 18.92 8.00
N SER A 249 5.14 18.81 7.66
CA SER A 249 5.61 18.22 6.41
C SER A 249 7.03 17.71 6.64
N PHE A 250 7.65 17.12 5.64
CA PHE A 250 9.08 16.84 5.66
C PHE A 250 9.66 17.01 4.26
N VAL A 251 10.94 17.37 4.22
CA VAL A 251 11.73 17.44 3.00
C VAL A 251 12.72 16.30 3.02
N TYR A 252 13.02 15.73 1.87
CA TYR A 252 13.97 14.63 1.76
C TYR A 252 14.65 14.63 0.40
N ASP A 253 15.82 14.01 0.36
CA ASP A 253 16.66 13.86 -0.83
C ASP A 253 17.36 12.49 -0.75
N PRO A 254 17.47 11.74 -1.87
CA PRO A 254 16.91 12.03 -3.19
C PRO A 254 15.39 11.83 -3.24
N PHE A 255 14.75 12.50 -4.19
CA PHE A 255 13.40 12.14 -4.61
C PHE A 255 13.46 10.87 -5.47
N PRO A 256 12.71 9.81 -5.18
CA PRO A 256 12.78 8.58 -5.95
C PRO A 256 12.28 8.81 -7.38
N GLU A 257 13.01 8.29 -8.37
CA GLU A 257 12.60 8.32 -9.79
C GLU A 257 11.83 7.04 -10.14
N PRO A 258 10.90 7.06 -11.13
CA PRO A 258 10.17 5.86 -11.52
C PRO A 258 11.14 4.74 -11.94
N PRO A 259 10.87 3.47 -11.55
CA PRO A 259 11.73 2.36 -11.93
C PRO A 259 11.70 2.15 -13.46
N ALA A 260 12.86 1.90 -14.07
CA ALA A 260 12.98 1.75 -15.52
C ALA A 260 12.16 0.56 -16.08
N ASN A 261 12.27 -0.61 -15.45
CA ASN A 261 11.60 -1.86 -15.86
C ASN A 261 10.96 -2.57 -14.66
N GLY A 262 10.44 -1.83 -13.69
CA GLY A 262 9.89 -2.38 -12.44
C GLY A 262 8.50 -1.86 -12.14
N ILE A 263 7.87 -2.47 -11.13
CA ILE A 263 6.59 -2.02 -10.59
C ILE A 263 6.85 -1.35 -9.25
N ARG A 264 6.22 -0.19 -9.04
CA ARG A 264 6.28 0.54 -7.77
C ARG A 264 4.90 0.98 -7.32
N ILE A 265 4.61 0.77 -6.04
CA ILE A 265 3.29 1.01 -5.45
C ILE A 265 3.45 1.69 -4.08
N GLY A 266 2.71 2.76 -3.83
CA GLY A 266 2.69 3.48 -2.54
C GLY A 266 3.84 4.48 -2.39
N GLY A 267 4.24 4.80 -1.16
CA GLY A 267 5.30 5.78 -0.87
C GLY A 267 4.85 7.24 -0.81
N VAL A 268 5.85 8.11 -0.62
CA VAL A 268 5.75 9.55 -0.86
C VAL A 268 6.90 9.92 -1.81
N PRO A 269 6.62 10.41 -3.03
CA PRO A 269 5.28 10.56 -3.59
C PRO A 269 4.59 9.19 -3.72
N ALA A 270 3.26 9.16 -3.69
CA ALA A 270 2.56 7.91 -3.94
C ALA A 270 2.70 7.51 -5.41
N TRP A 271 3.16 6.28 -5.63
CA TRP A 271 3.34 5.66 -6.94
C TRP A 271 2.17 4.76 -7.29
N ARG A 272 1.70 4.88 -8.53
CA ARG A 272 0.74 3.95 -9.15
C ARG A 272 1.36 3.35 -10.40
N THR A 273 1.15 2.05 -10.58
CA THR A 273 1.56 1.34 -11.78
C THR A 273 0.32 1.01 -12.61
N VAL A 274 0.34 1.30 -13.91
CA VAL A 274 -0.78 1.08 -14.82
C VAL A 274 -0.36 0.12 -15.93
N LEU A 275 -1.23 -0.82 -16.27
CA LEU A 275 -0.99 -1.80 -17.33
C LEU A 275 -2.28 -2.11 -18.11
N ASN A 276 -2.12 -2.46 -19.39
CA ASN A 276 -3.20 -3.04 -20.17
C ASN A 276 -3.21 -4.55 -19.97
N VAL A 277 -4.41 -5.11 -19.81
CA VAL A 277 -4.68 -6.54 -19.65
C VAL A 277 -5.32 -7.07 -20.91
N LYS A 278 -4.74 -8.14 -21.43
CA LYS A 278 -5.23 -8.94 -22.54
C LYS A 278 -5.50 -10.34 -21.98
N ILE A 279 -6.73 -10.81 -22.09
CA ILE A 279 -7.06 -12.18 -21.70
C ILE A 279 -7.15 -13.00 -22.98
N PRO A 280 -6.40 -14.11 -23.11
CA PRO A 280 -6.55 -14.99 -24.25
C PRO A 280 -7.94 -15.62 -24.22
N THR A 281 -8.61 -15.60 -25.37
CA THR A 281 -9.90 -16.27 -25.56
C THR A 281 -9.74 -17.75 -25.91
N HIS A 282 -8.54 -18.13 -26.31
CA HIS A 282 -8.18 -19.48 -26.69
C HIS A 282 -6.95 -19.89 -25.89
N LEU A 283 -6.99 -21.09 -25.32
CA LEU A 283 -5.90 -21.67 -24.55
C LEU A 283 -5.30 -22.83 -25.32
N ASP A 284 -3.98 -22.76 -25.54
CA ASP A 284 -3.21 -23.77 -26.28
C ASP A 284 -2.44 -24.74 -25.36
N GLY A 285 -2.65 -24.65 -24.05
CA GLY A 285 -1.97 -25.48 -23.06
C GLY A 285 -2.44 -25.21 -21.63
N PRO A 286 -1.88 -25.93 -20.64
CA PRO A 286 -0.80 -26.91 -20.76
C PRO A 286 -1.27 -28.26 -21.36
N ALA A 287 -0.35 -29.21 -21.58
CA ALA A 287 -0.65 -30.48 -22.28
C ALA A 287 -1.81 -31.26 -21.63
N GLU A 288 -1.91 -31.19 -20.31
CA GLU A 288 -2.97 -31.77 -19.51
C GLU A 288 -4.35 -31.21 -19.89
N LEU A 289 -4.43 -29.91 -20.19
CA LEU A 289 -5.66 -29.25 -20.66
C LEU A 289 -6.06 -29.80 -22.01
N CYS A 290 -5.13 -29.79 -22.98
CA CYS A 290 -5.40 -30.23 -24.34
C CYS A 290 -5.84 -31.70 -24.40
N VAL A 291 -5.24 -32.57 -23.58
CA VAL A 291 -5.66 -33.97 -23.48
C VAL A 291 -7.08 -34.08 -22.93
N ALA A 292 -7.43 -33.31 -21.90
CA ALA A 292 -8.72 -33.42 -21.23
C ALA A 292 -9.90 -32.89 -22.05
N VAL A 293 -9.69 -31.83 -22.84
CA VAL A 293 -10.70 -31.27 -23.73
C VAL A 293 -10.72 -31.92 -25.13
N GLY A 294 -9.82 -32.86 -25.39
CA GLY A 294 -9.74 -33.60 -26.65
C GLY A 294 -9.05 -32.85 -27.79
N GLY A 295 -8.33 -31.77 -27.50
CA GLY A 295 -7.56 -30.96 -28.46
C GLY A 295 -7.47 -29.48 -28.05
N CYS A 296 -6.45 -28.78 -28.55
CA CYS A 296 -6.28 -27.33 -28.43
C CYS A 296 -6.26 -26.68 -29.83
N PRO A 297 -6.63 -25.39 -29.99
CA PRO A 297 -7.02 -24.43 -28.94
C PRO A 297 -8.38 -24.73 -28.31
N MET A 298 -8.48 -24.53 -27.00
CA MET A 298 -9.72 -24.55 -26.25
C MET A 298 -10.27 -23.11 -26.10
N GLU A 299 -11.53 -22.88 -26.43
CA GLU A 299 -12.20 -21.61 -26.13
C GLU A 299 -12.41 -21.46 -24.61
N LEU A 300 -11.95 -20.34 -24.04
CA LEU A 300 -12.06 -20.02 -22.62
C LEU A 300 -13.38 -19.28 -22.35
N GLU A 301 -14.35 -19.97 -21.78
CA GLU A 301 -15.62 -19.37 -21.40
C GLU A 301 -15.58 -18.75 -19.98
N PRO A 302 -16.33 -17.67 -19.72
CA PRO A 302 -16.39 -17.04 -18.39
C PRO A 302 -16.78 -17.98 -17.24
N LEU A 303 -17.59 -19.01 -17.52
CA LEU A 303 -18.08 -19.97 -16.52
C LEU A 303 -17.05 -21.05 -16.19
N GLN A 304 -16.09 -21.29 -17.08
CA GLN A 304 -15.01 -22.27 -16.86
C GLN A 304 -13.90 -21.69 -15.97
N LEU A 305 -13.75 -20.37 -15.94
CA LEU A 305 -12.77 -19.69 -15.10
C LEU A 305 -13.20 -19.64 -13.64
N ASN A 306 -12.54 -20.37 -12.75
CA ASN A 306 -12.82 -20.34 -11.29
C ASN A 306 -12.07 -19.21 -10.58
N TYR A 307 -10.84 -18.95 -10.99
CA TYR A 307 -9.95 -17.98 -10.36
C TYR A 307 -9.02 -17.36 -11.39
N ALA A 308 -8.74 -16.07 -11.24
CA ALA A 308 -7.67 -15.38 -11.92
C ALA A 308 -6.96 -14.41 -10.96
N ALA A 309 -5.64 -14.37 -11.02
CA ALA A 309 -4.81 -13.42 -10.28
C ALA A 309 -3.59 -12.98 -11.07
N ILE A 310 -3.17 -11.73 -10.85
CA ILE A 310 -1.84 -11.29 -11.26
C ILE A 310 -0.90 -11.65 -10.11
N THR A 311 0.08 -12.50 -10.39
CA THR A 311 1.13 -12.81 -9.44
C THR A 311 2.30 -11.87 -9.70
N LEU A 312 2.63 -11.08 -8.68
CA LEU A 312 3.78 -10.17 -8.68
C LEU A 312 4.86 -10.73 -7.77
N LYS A 313 6.08 -10.84 -8.26
CA LYS A 313 7.21 -11.22 -7.42
C LYS A 313 7.83 -9.99 -6.78
N SER A 314 7.91 -9.98 -5.45
CA SER A 314 8.48 -8.85 -4.71
C SER A 314 9.96 -8.66 -5.05
N ALA A 315 10.39 -7.41 -5.18
CA ALA A 315 11.78 -7.04 -5.41
C ALA A 315 12.35 -6.34 -4.18
N ARG A 316 13.64 -6.56 -3.91
CA ARG A 316 14.36 -5.76 -2.92
C ARG A 316 14.63 -4.38 -3.53
N GLY A 317 13.90 -3.37 -3.06
CA GLY A 317 14.08 -1.98 -3.46
C GLY A 317 15.26 -1.31 -2.76
N GLU A 318 15.37 0.01 -2.93
CA GLU A 318 16.32 0.83 -2.19
C GLU A 318 16.00 0.77 -0.68
N GLN A 319 17.01 0.46 0.14
CA GLN A 319 16.85 0.27 1.58
C GLN A 319 16.21 1.48 2.27
N ALA A 320 16.48 2.70 1.80
CA ALA A 320 15.91 3.93 2.33
C ALA A 320 14.38 3.98 2.30
N PHE A 321 13.79 3.37 1.27
CA PHE A 321 12.37 3.41 0.97
C PHE A 321 11.70 2.04 1.12
N GLN A 322 12.38 1.07 1.71
CA GLN A 322 11.81 -0.23 1.96
C GLN A 322 10.67 -0.13 3.00
N PRO A 323 9.54 -0.82 2.79
CA PRO A 323 8.45 -0.88 3.76
C PRO A 323 8.93 -1.39 5.13
N THR A 324 8.45 -0.75 6.19
CA THR A 324 8.69 -1.16 7.59
C THR A 324 7.46 -1.74 8.27
N ASP A 325 6.30 -1.58 7.65
CA ASP A 325 5.04 -2.19 8.03
C ASP A 325 4.35 -2.71 6.78
N SER A 326 3.22 -3.39 6.99
CA SER A 326 2.44 -4.02 5.94
C SER A 326 1.82 -2.98 5.00
N VAL A 327 1.99 -3.20 3.70
CA VAL A 327 1.40 -2.40 2.63
C VAL A 327 0.07 -3.05 2.20
N GLY A 328 -0.97 -2.26 2.03
CA GLY A 328 -2.24 -2.73 1.43
C GLY A 328 -2.22 -2.47 -0.07
N LEU A 329 -2.09 -3.52 -0.87
CA LEU A 329 -2.09 -3.44 -2.33
C LEU A 329 -3.53 -3.48 -2.83
N ASP A 330 -3.89 -2.53 -3.68
CA ASP A 330 -5.20 -2.45 -4.32
C ASP A 330 -5.06 -2.46 -5.85
N VAL A 331 -6.07 -2.99 -6.51
CA VAL A 331 -6.17 -3.02 -7.96
C VAL A 331 -7.52 -2.50 -8.39
N ARG A 332 -7.50 -1.52 -9.29
CA ARG A 332 -8.70 -0.87 -9.80
C ARG A 332 -8.66 -0.78 -11.32
N GLN A 333 -9.83 -0.83 -11.93
CA GLN A 333 -9.97 -0.53 -13.35
C GLN A 333 -9.71 0.95 -13.58
N VAL A 334 -8.93 1.29 -14.60
CA VAL A 334 -8.77 2.67 -15.07
C VAL A 334 -9.87 2.93 -16.08
N LEU A 335 -10.87 3.75 -15.76
CA LEU A 335 -12.06 3.89 -16.62
C LEU A 335 -11.76 4.67 -17.92
N ARG A 336 -10.70 5.47 -17.93
CA ARG A 336 -10.27 6.31 -19.05
C ARG A 336 -8.75 6.42 -19.13
N ARG A 337 -8.11 5.54 -19.91
CA ARG A 337 -6.64 5.51 -20.05
C ARG A 337 -6.08 6.80 -20.66
N ASP A 338 -6.80 7.43 -21.57
CA ASP A 338 -6.44 8.72 -22.20
C ASP A 338 -6.33 9.88 -21.20
N ALA A 339 -6.93 9.73 -20.00
CA ALA A 339 -6.92 10.75 -18.94
C ALA A 339 -5.80 10.55 -17.91
N LEU A 340 -4.90 9.59 -18.10
CA LEU A 340 -3.74 9.40 -17.24
C LEU A 340 -2.87 10.68 -17.17
N PRO A 341 -2.22 10.96 -16.03
CA PRO A 341 -2.20 10.16 -14.80
C PRO A 341 -3.46 10.33 -13.93
N LYS A 342 -4.33 11.31 -14.18
CA LYS A 342 -5.49 11.63 -13.31
C LYS A 342 -6.80 10.95 -13.75
N ALA A 343 -6.69 9.77 -14.34
CA ALA A 343 -7.83 9.02 -14.82
C ALA A 343 -8.76 8.60 -13.66
N PRO A 344 -10.10 8.64 -13.84
CA PRO A 344 -11.02 8.07 -12.87
C PRO A 344 -10.83 6.55 -12.75
N LEU A 345 -10.86 6.06 -11.51
CA LEU A 345 -10.72 4.64 -11.18
C LEU A 345 -12.09 4.04 -10.83
N GLY A 346 -12.27 2.77 -11.19
CA GLY A 346 -13.42 1.95 -10.79
C GLY A 346 -13.34 1.48 -9.34
N GLU A 347 -14.21 0.54 -8.99
CA GLU A 347 -14.21 -0.10 -7.67
C GLU A 347 -12.94 -0.94 -7.44
N SER A 348 -12.61 -1.15 -6.17
CA SER A 348 -11.51 -2.03 -5.76
C SER A 348 -11.82 -3.49 -6.09
N LEU A 349 -10.87 -4.16 -6.72
CA LEU A 349 -10.96 -5.60 -7.02
C LEU A 349 -10.49 -6.48 -5.85
N THR A 350 -9.75 -5.90 -4.90
CA THR A 350 -9.19 -6.59 -3.72
C THR A 350 -9.94 -6.29 -2.42
N GLY A 351 -10.98 -5.46 -2.47
CA GLY A 351 -11.78 -5.06 -1.31
C GLY A 351 -11.17 -3.92 -0.48
N LEU A 352 -11.85 -3.56 0.62
CA LEU A 352 -11.62 -2.32 1.37
C LEU A 352 -10.19 -2.15 1.92
N LEU A 353 -9.55 -3.26 2.31
CA LEU A 353 -8.20 -3.23 2.93
C LEU A 353 -7.09 -3.67 1.96
N GLY A 354 -7.45 -4.02 0.73
CA GLY A 354 -6.53 -4.59 -0.26
C GLY A 354 -5.88 -5.90 0.19
N GLN A 355 -4.94 -6.38 -0.62
CA GLN A 355 -4.06 -7.47 -0.27
C GLN A 355 -2.95 -6.96 0.65
N ARG A 356 -2.93 -7.40 1.92
CA ARG A 356 -1.92 -6.97 2.90
C ARG A 356 -0.65 -7.79 2.73
N VAL A 357 0.46 -7.09 2.51
CA VAL A 357 1.79 -7.69 2.34
C VAL A 357 2.74 -7.12 3.39
N GLY A 358 3.33 -8.00 4.19
CA GLY A 358 4.27 -7.62 5.25
C GLY A 358 5.61 -7.10 4.71
N PRO A 359 6.36 -6.33 5.52
CA PRO A 359 7.62 -5.70 5.11
C PRO A 359 8.71 -6.72 4.73
N ASP A 360 8.69 -7.92 5.33
CA ASP A 360 9.67 -8.98 5.05
C ASP A 360 9.68 -9.41 3.58
N ALA A 361 8.52 -9.36 2.91
CA ALA A 361 8.41 -9.68 1.49
C ALA A 361 9.27 -8.75 0.62
N PHE A 362 9.56 -7.53 1.07
CA PHE A 362 10.41 -6.57 0.33
C PHE A 362 11.84 -6.51 0.87
N GLY A 363 12.15 -7.34 1.87
CA GLY A 363 13.40 -7.33 2.62
C GLY A 363 14.06 -8.70 2.64
N VAL A 364 13.95 -9.38 3.79
CA VAL A 364 14.59 -10.69 4.03
C VAL A 364 14.03 -11.80 3.13
N HIS A 365 12.76 -11.70 2.74
CA HIS A 365 12.06 -12.62 1.86
C HIS A 365 11.72 -11.97 0.50
N ALA A 366 12.59 -11.10 -0.01
CA ALA A 366 12.49 -10.63 -1.40
C ALA A 366 12.45 -11.83 -2.37
N GLY A 367 11.66 -11.71 -3.44
CA GLY A 367 11.36 -12.82 -4.33
C GLY A 367 10.09 -13.60 -3.94
N THR A 368 9.28 -13.08 -3.00
CA THR A 368 8.01 -13.70 -2.60
C THR A 368 6.95 -13.43 -3.66
N ASP A 369 6.20 -14.47 -4.04
CA ASP A 369 5.05 -14.36 -4.92
C ASP A 369 3.83 -13.78 -4.19
N ILE A 370 3.27 -12.72 -4.76
CA ILE A 370 2.14 -11.97 -4.19
C ILE A 370 1.02 -11.99 -5.22
N GLU A 371 -0.03 -12.75 -4.90
CA GLU A 371 -1.18 -12.90 -5.76
C GLU A 371 -2.20 -11.78 -5.52
N ILE A 372 -2.62 -11.13 -6.61
CA ILE A 372 -3.68 -10.14 -6.59
C ILE A 372 -4.88 -10.65 -7.37
N PRO A 373 -5.99 -11.02 -6.69
CA PRO A 373 -7.16 -11.59 -7.35
C PRO A 373 -7.83 -10.58 -8.28
N ILE A 374 -8.07 -10.99 -9.52
CA ILE A 374 -8.79 -10.22 -10.54
C ILE A 374 -9.89 -11.03 -11.25
N THR A 375 -10.32 -12.13 -10.64
CA THR A 375 -11.31 -13.09 -11.19
C THR A 375 -12.54 -12.41 -11.80
N ALA A 376 -13.20 -11.50 -11.05
CA ALA A 376 -14.40 -10.83 -11.53
C ALA A 376 -14.13 -9.95 -12.76
N PHE A 377 -12.97 -9.28 -12.79
CA PHE A 377 -12.55 -8.48 -13.93
C PHE A 377 -12.31 -9.34 -15.17
N VAL A 378 -11.56 -10.43 -15.04
CA VAL A 378 -11.28 -11.35 -16.15
C VAL A 378 -12.57 -11.98 -16.69
N ARG A 379 -13.48 -12.43 -15.83
CA ARG A 379 -14.79 -12.96 -16.27
C ARG A 379 -15.61 -11.93 -17.05
N ASN A 380 -15.59 -10.66 -16.63
CA ASN A 380 -16.30 -9.60 -17.35
C ASN A 380 -15.65 -9.32 -18.71
N LEU A 381 -14.32 -9.31 -18.79
CA LEU A 381 -13.59 -9.19 -20.07
C LEU A 381 -13.90 -10.32 -21.05
N LEU A 382 -14.14 -11.54 -20.55
CA LEU A 382 -14.55 -12.68 -21.39
C LEU A 382 -16.02 -12.58 -21.84
N ARG A 383 -16.91 -11.98 -21.04
CA ARG A 383 -18.35 -11.82 -21.38
C ARG A 383 -18.62 -10.72 -22.40
N ASP A 384 -17.97 -9.57 -22.26
CA ASP A 384 -18.28 -8.36 -23.03
C ASP A 384 -17.68 -8.36 -24.44
N GLN A 385 -17.23 -9.50 -24.95
CA GLN A 385 -16.67 -9.60 -26.31
C GLN A 385 -17.74 -9.51 -27.41
N ASP A 386 -19.03 -9.62 -27.07
CA ASP A 386 -20.17 -9.46 -27.98
C ASP A 386 -20.52 -7.99 -28.31
N GLY A 387 -19.70 -7.01 -27.87
CA GLY A 387 -19.75 -5.62 -28.37
C GLY A 387 -20.82 -4.72 -27.76
N VAL A 388 -21.48 -5.12 -26.67
CA VAL A 388 -22.52 -4.32 -26.01
C VAL A 388 -21.94 -3.30 -25.02
N ALA A 389 -20.79 -3.61 -24.41
CA ALA A 389 -19.98 -2.70 -23.59
C ALA A 389 -18.52 -2.86 -24.02
N ASN A 390 -17.74 -1.78 -24.06
CA ASN A 390 -16.30 -1.82 -24.34
C ASN A 390 -15.58 -1.82 -22.98
N PRO A 391 -15.42 -2.98 -22.30
CA PRO A 391 -14.91 -3.00 -20.94
C PRO A 391 -13.49 -2.46 -20.94
N THR A 392 -13.16 -1.62 -19.97
CA THR A 392 -11.82 -1.06 -19.95
C THR A 392 -10.80 -2.15 -19.64
N LYS A 393 -9.84 -2.33 -20.54
CA LYS A 393 -8.79 -3.36 -20.44
C LYS A 393 -7.60 -2.88 -19.62
N THR A 394 -7.76 -1.89 -18.75
CA THR A 394 -6.63 -1.22 -18.10
C THR A 394 -6.79 -1.31 -16.59
N LEU A 395 -5.74 -1.74 -15.91
CA LEU A 395 -5.68 -1.83 -14.45
C LEU A 395 -4.65 -0.84 -13.91
N ALA A 396 -4.96 -0.24 -12.76
CA ALA A 396 -4.01 0.45 -11.91
C ALA A 396 -3.75 -0.41 -10.67
N LEU A 397 -2.47 -0.67 -10.40
CA LEU A 397 -1.95 -1.21 -9.16
C LEU A 397 -1.55 -0.01 -8.28
N LEU A 398 -2.11 0.08 -7.09
CA LEU A 398 -1.90 1.20 -6.17
C LEU A 398 -1.92 0.73 -4.71
N SER A 399 -1.55 1.62 -3.80
CA SER A 399 -1.78 1.38 -2.37
C SER A 399 -3.23 1.75 -2.03
N VAL A 400 -3.88 1.01 -1.13
CA VAL A 400 -5.23 1.36 -0.64
C VAL A 400 -5.27 2.77 -0.07
N PHE A 401 -4.18 3.20 0.57
CA PHE A 401 -3.99 4.52 1.14
C PHE A 401 -2.80 5.21 0.47
N GLU A 402 -3.02 6.41 -0.05
CA GLU A 402 -2.02 7.20 -0.78
C GLU A 402 -2.01 8.63 -0.23
N PRO A 403 -0.94 9.05 0.47
CA PRO A 403 0.19 8.26 0.95
C PRO A 403 -0.07 7.60 2.32
N ILE A 404 0.75 6.60 2.69
CA ILE A 404 0.75 5.97 4.03
C ILE A 404 2.10 6.00 4.73
N SER A 405 3.20 6.05 3.98
CA SER A 405 4.56 6.26 4.50
C SER A 405 5.48 6.75 3.39
N ILE A 406 6.72 7.14 3.72
CA ILE A 406 7.75 7.42 2.71
C ILE A 406 8.15 6.18 1.90
N ALA A 407 7.91 4.98 2.46
CA ALA A 407 8.31 3.71 1.87
C ALA A 407 7.31 3.22 0.81
N TYR A 408 7.83 2.53 -0.21
CA TYR A 408 7.05 1.98 -1.32
C TYR A 408 7.34 0.50 -1.53
N ALA A 409 6.33 -0.23 -2.00
CA ALA A 409 6.46 -1.63 -2.41
C ALA A 409 7.09 -1.69 -3.81
N SER A 410 8.08 -2.57 -3.98
CA SER A 410 8.79 -2.78 -5.24
C SER A 410 8.58 -4.21 -5.73
N PHE A 411 8.36 -4.39 -7.04
CA PHE A 411 8.23 -5.70 -7.66
C PHE A 411 8.98 -5.74 -8.98
N HIS A 412 9.34 -6.95 -9.41
CA HIS A 412 9.92 -7.19 -10.72
C HIS A 412 8.90 -6.81 -11.81
N GLY A 413 9.40 -6.22 -12.91
CA GLY A 413 8.59 -5.79 -14.04
C GLY A 413 8.80 -6.67 -15.27
N PRO A 414 8.23 -6.27 -16.42
CA PRO A 414 8.34 -7.03 -17.66
C PRO A 414 9.78 -7.10 -18.18
N GLY A 415 10.13 -8.23 -18.79
CA GLY A 415 11.48 -8.51 -19.29
C GLY A 415 12.46 -9.04 -18.24
N ASP A 416 12.05 -9.14 -16.98
CA ASP A 416 12.73 -9.90 -15.92
C ASP A 416 12.23 -11.35 -15.92
N GLU A 417 13.08 -12.33 -15.60
CA GLU A 417 12.68 -13.74 -15.41
C GLU A 417 11.66 -13.90 -14.27
N ASN A 418 11.62 -12.93 -13.37
CA ASN A 418 10.69 -12.81 -12.25
C ASN A 418 9.54 -11.85 -12.53
N GLY A 419 9.31 -11.50 -13.80
CA GLY A 419 8.26 -10.58 -14.20
C GLY A 419 6.85 -11.06 -13.81
N PRO A 420 5.84 -10.18 -13.92
CA PRO A 420 4.47 -10.52 -13.57
C PRO A 420 3.93 -11.69 -14.41
N VAL A 421 3.14 -12.57 -13.78
CA VAL A 421 2.42 -13.65 -14.47
C VAL A 421 0.92 -13.58 -14.16
N LEU A 422 0.09 -14.02 -15.11
CA LEU A 422 -1.34 -14.20 -14.89
C LEU A 422 -1.62 -15.67 -14.60
N ARG A 423 -2.04 -15.95 -13.37
CA ARG A 423 -2.46 -17.28 -12.92
C ARG A 423 -3.96 -17.44 -13.14
N LEU A 424 -4.36 -18.50 -13.83
CA LEU A 424 -5.74 -18.88 -14.09
C LEU A 424 -6.00 -20.27 -13.51
N ILE A 425 -7.15 -20.47 -12.85
CA ILE A 425 -7.66 -21.79 -12.49
C ILE A 425 -8.93 -22.03 -13.27
N VAL A 426 -8.91 -23.00 -14.17
CA VAL A 426 -9.99 -23.30 -15.11
C VAL A 426 -10.53 -24.70 -14.85
N THR A 427 -11.86 -24.84 -14.79
CA THR A 427 -12.54 -26.14 -14.72
C THR A 427 -13.27 -26.41 -16.02
N VAL A 428 -12.99 -27.57 -16.61
CA VAL A 428 -13.55 -27.98 -17.90
C VAL A 428 -14.18 -29.37 -17.79
N GLY A 429 -15.26 -29.59 -18.55
CA GLY A 429 -15.82 -30.93 -18.72
C GLY A 429 -14.90 -31.77 -19.60
N ARG A 430 -14.76 -33.08 -19.32
CA ARG A 430 -13.98 -33.95 -20.20
C ARG A 430 -14.76 -34.26 -21.48
N ALA A 431 -14.05 -34.38 -22.58
CA ALA A 431 -14.64 -34.84 -23.84
C ALA A 431 -15.31 -36.21 -23.66
N MET A 432 -16.57 -36.31 -24.08
CA MET A 432 -17.27 -37.59 -24.18
C MET A 432 -16.85 -38.27 -25.49
N GLU A 433 -16.35 -39.50 -25.39
CA GLU A 433 -16.24 -40.36 -26.57
C GLU A 433 -17.66 -40.77 -26.92
N LEU A 434 -18.18 -40.28 -28.05
CA LEU A 434 -19.43 -40.78 -28.59
C LEU A 434 -19.17 -42.18 -29.18
N PRO A 435 -20.03 -43.17 -28.91
CA PRO A 435 -19.83 -44.57 -29.33
C PRO A 435 -19.90 -44.78 -30.85
#